data_AF-I6CHP6-F1
#
_entry.id   AF-I6CHP6-F1
#
_cell.length_a   1.000
_cell.length_b   1.000
_cell.length_c   1.000
_cell.angle_alpha   90.00
_cell.angle_beta   90.00
_cell.angle_gamma   90.00
#
_symmetry.space_group_name_H-M   'P 1'
#
loop_
_entity.id
_entity.type
_entity.pdbx_description
1 polymer ?
#
loop_
_entity_poly.entity_id
_entity_poly.type
_entity_poly.pdbx_seq_one_letter_code
_entity_poly.pdbx_strand_id
1 'polypeptide(L)'
;LAYNLVRYQMIKMAEHLKGYWPNQLSFSESCGMVMRMLMTLQGASPGRIPELMRDLASMGQLVKLPTRRGRAFPRVVKERPWNREW
;
A
#
# COMPACT_ATOMS: atom_id res chain seq x y z
N LEU A 1 -8.07 14.21 -1.71
CA LEU A 1 -8.58 13.50 -2.90
C LEU A 1 -7.66 12.36 -3.37
N ALA A 2 -6.37 12.62 -3.60
CA ALA A 2 -5.42 11.63 -4.14
C ALA A 2 -5.29 10.33 -3.31
N TYR A 3 -5.34 10.42 -1.98
CA TYR A 3 -5.29 9.25 -1.10
C TYR A 3 -6.39 8.21 -1.44
N ASN A 4 -7.64 8.65 -1.60
CA ASN A 4 -8.76 7.75 -1.86
C ASN A 4 -8.60 7.03 -3.21
N LEU A 5 -8.08 7.72 -4.22
CA LEU A 5 -7.81 7.16 -5.54
C LEU A 5 -6.75 6.05 -5.45
N VAL A 6 -5.60 6.36 -4.84
CA VAL A 6 -4.52 5.37 -4.65
C VAL A 6 -5.03 4.21 -3.81
N ARG A 7 -5.80 4.48 -2.75
CA ARG A 7 -6.32 3.46 -1.85
C ARG A 7 -7.32 2.54 -2.54
N TYR A 8 -8.17 3.07 -3.41
CA TYR A 8 -9.08 2.30 -4.26
C TYR A 8 -8.30 1.41 -5.23
N GLN A 9 -7.27 1.96 -5.88
CA GLN A 9 -6.43 1.17 -6.78
C GLN A 9 -5.70 0.03 -6.03
N MET A 10 -5.23 0.29 -4.82
CA MET A 10 -4.63 -0.75 -3.96
C MET A 10 -5.63 -1.85 -3.58
N ILE A 11 -6.92 -1.52 -3.41
CA ILE A 11 -7.98 -2.52 -3.21
C ILE A 11 -8.11 -3.39 -4.47
N LYS A 12 -8.17 -2.77 -5.65
CA LYS A 12 -8.26 -3.51 -6.93
C LYS A 12 -7.03 -4.36 -7.24
N MET A 13 -5.84 -3.89 -6.89
CA MET A 13 -4.62 -4.69 -6.95
C MET A 13 -4.69 -5.88 -5.98
N ALA A 14 -5.07 -5.65 -4.72
CA ALA A 14 -5.20 -6.72 -3.73
C ALA A 14 -6.24 -7.78 -4.11
N GLU A 15 -7.37 -7.40 -4.72
CA GLU A 15 -8.37 -8.34 -5.25
C GLU A 15 -7.75 -9.33 -6.27
N HIS A 16 -6.77 -8.89 -7.06
CA HIS A 16 -6.03 -9.75 -8.00
C HIS A 16 -4.94 -10.58 -7.31
N LEU A 17 -4.47 -10.16 -6.14
CA LEU A 17 -3.43 -10.81 -5.35
C LEU A 17 -4.07 -11.66 -4.25
N LYS A 18 -4.43 -12.91 -4.57
CA LYS A 18 -5.04 -13.84 -3.60
C LYS A 18 -4.27 -13.88 -2.26
N GLY A 19 -4.97 -13.59 -1.16
CA GLY A 19 -4.44 -13.64 0.20
C GLY A 19 -3.69 -12.38 0.66
N TYR A 20 -3.62 -11.33 -0.17
CA TYR A 20 -3.02 -10.06 0.21
C TYR A 20 -4.08 -9.03 0.58
N TRP A 21 -3.76 -8.25 1.60
CA TRP A 21 -4.54 -7.10 2.01
C TRP A 21 -3.92 -5.82 1.45
N PRO A 22 -4.71 -4.79 1.14
CA PRO A 22 -4.15 -3.57 0.59
C PRO A 22 -3.15 -2.85 1.52
N ASN A 23 -3.21 -3.07 2.83
CA ASN A 23 -2.23 -2.54 3.79
C ASN A 23 -0.86 -3.24 3.74
N GLN A 24 -0.75 -4.35 3.00
CA GLN A 24 0.49 -5.06 2.70
C GLN A 24 1.09 -4.61 1.36
N LEU A 25 0.50 -3.61 0.70
CA LEU A 25 1.04 -2.97 -0.50
C LEU A 25 1.67 -1.62 -0.12
N SER A 26 2.75 -1.26 -0.82
CA SER A 26 3.48 -0.01 -0.65
C SER A 26 2.65 1.16 -1.17
N PHE A 27 2.33 2.12 -0.31
CA PHE A 27 1.54 3.29 -0.70
C PHE A 27 2.31 4.21 -1.67
N SER A 28 3.60 4.45 -1.41
CA SER A 28 4.45 5.32 -2.25
C SER A 28 4.63 4.74 -3.65
N GLU A 29 4.92 3.45 -3.76
CA GLU A 29 5.07 2.80 -5.07
C GLU A 29 3.73 2.72 -5.80
N SER A 30 2.63 2.42 -5.09
CA SER A 30 1.27 2.46 -5.66
C SER A 30 0.93 3.85 -6.19
N CYS A 31 1.32 4.91 -5.48
CA CYS A 31 1.14 6.29 -5.93
C CYS A 31 1.88 6.55 -7.25
N GLY A 32 3.15 6.14 -7.33
CA GLY A 32 3.95 6.24 -8.56
C GLY A 32 3.34 5.47 -9.73
N MET A 33 2.81 4.27 -9.48
CA MET A 33 2.12 3.50 -10.52
C MET A 33 0.83 4.16 -11.00
N VAL A 34 0.03 4.72 -10.09
CA VAL A 34 -1.19 5.47 -10.44
C VAL A 34 -0.83 6.72 -11.25
N MET A 35 0.18 7.48 -10.84
CA MET A 35 0.68 8.63 -11.60
C MET A 35 1.13 8.22 -13.00
N ARG A 36 1.89 7.13 -13.13
CA ARG A 36 2.33 6.61 -14.44
C ARG A 36 1.13 6.23 -15.31
N MET A 37 0.12 5.55 -14.76
CA MET A 37 -1.10 5.24 -15.48
C MET A 37 -1.81 6.51 -15.98
N LEU A 38 -1.98 7.51 -15.12
CA LEU A 38 -2.62 8.78 -15.49
C LEU A 38 -1.87 9.50 -16.62
N MET A 39 -0.53 9.46 -16.61
CA MET A 39 0.30 9.99 -17.70
C MET A 39 0.08 9.21 -19.01
N THR A 40 0.02 7.87 -18.95
CA THR A 40 -0.24 7.02 -20.12
C THR A 40 -1.64 7.23 -20.69
N LEU A 41 -2.64 7.50 -19.84
CA LEU A 41 -4.03 7.71 -20.28
C LEU A 41 -4.21 8.93 -21.18
N GLN A 42 -3.34 9.93 -21.11
CA GLN A 42 -3.44 11.14 -21.93
C GLN A 42 -3.34 10.85 -23.44
N GLY A 43 -2.62 9.78 -23.83
CA GLY A 43 -2.46 9.36 -25.23
C GLY A 43 -3.22 8.09 -25.60
N ALA A 44 -3.99 7.51 -24.67
CA ALA A 44 -4.68 6.25 -24.88
C ALA A 44 -6.05 6.47 -25.53
N SER A 45 -6.45 5.57 -26.44
CA SER A 45 -7.82 5.57 -26.95
C SER A 45 -8.81 5.15 -25.85
N PRO A 46 -10.06 5.66 -25.84
CA PRO A 46 -11.04 5.31 -24.81
C PRO A 46 -11.27 3.79 -24.65
N GLY A 47 -11.20 3.03 -25.75
CA GLY A 47 -11.35 1.57 -25.73
C GLY A 47 -10.21 0.82 -25.05
N ARG A 48 -9.03 1.43 -24.93
CA ARG A 48 -7.84 0.83 -24.29
C ARG A 48 -7.79 1.04 -22.78
N ILE A 49 -8.55 2.02 -22.26
CA ILE A 49 -8.55 2.39 -20.83
C ILE A 49 -8.88 1.19 -19.91
N PRO A 50 -9.92 0.37 -20.16
CA PRO A 50 -10.22 -0.77 -19.30
C PRO A 50 -9.10 -1.80 -19.24
N GLU A 51 -8.35 -1.95 -20.33
CA GLU A 51 -7.21 -2.86 -20.40
C GLU A 51 -6.03 -2.35 -19.57
N LEU A 52 -5.70 -1.06 -19.70
CA LEU A 52 -4.66 -0.42 -18.88
C LEU A 52 -4.95 -0.53 -17.38
N MET A 53 -6.21 -0.42 -16.98
CA MET A 53 -6.61 -0.62 -15.58
C MET A 53 -6.41 -2.05 -15.10
N ARG A 54 -6.65 -3.06 -15.97
CA ARG A 54 -6.38 -4.48 -15.66
C ARG A 54 -4.88 -4.74 -15.59
N ASP A 55 -4.10 -4.16 -16.50
CA ASP A 55 -2.63 -4.26 -16.49
C ASP A 55 -2.05 -3.66 -15.21
N LEU A 56 -2.58 -2.52 -14.76
CA LEU A 56 -2.19 -1.95 -13.48
C LEU A 56 -2.53 -2.87 -12.31
N ALA A 57 -3.70 -3.51 -12.33
CA ALA A 57 -4.11 -4.45 -11.28
C ALA A 57 -3.20 -5.69 -11.25
N SER A 58 -2.77 -6.20 -12.40
CA SER A 58 -1.87 -7.37 -12.52
C SER A 58 -0.45 -7.06 -12.02
N MET A 59 0.01 -5.82 -12.19
CA MET A 59 1.31 -5.33 -11.68
C MET A 59 1.38 -5.20 -10.15
N GLY A 60 0.29 -5.45 -9.42
CA GLY A 60 0.24 -5.33 -7.95
C GLY A 60 1.28 -6.17 -7.20
N GLN A 61 1.84 -7.21 -7.83
CA GLN A 61 2.94 -8.00 -7.27
C GLN A 61 4.19 -7.17 -6.95
N LEU A 62 4.46 -6.13 -7.75
CA LEU A 62 5.68 -5.31 -7.65
C LEU A 62 5.69 -4.41 -6.43
N VAL A 63 4.51 -4.06 -5.90
CA VAL A 63 4.36 -3.14 -4.76
C VAL A 63 4.12 -3.88 -3.45
N LYS A 64 4.37 -5.19 -3.40
CA LYS A 64 4.22 -5.99 -2.18
C LYS A 64 5.28 -5.59 -1.17
N LEU A 65 4.83 -5.24 0.02
CA LEU A 65 5.73 -5.04 1.15
C LEU A 65 6.22 -6.39 1.69
N PRO A 66 7.45 -6.45 2.21
CA PRO A 66 7.92 -7.63 2.90
C PRO A 66 7.04 -7.94 4.11
N THR A 67 6.92 -9.23 4.45
CA THR A 67 6.17 -9.69 5.62
C THR A 67 6.64 -8.94 6.86
N ARG A 68 5.68 -8.39 7.61
CA ARG A 68 5.98 -7.70 8.87
C ARG A 68 6.57 -8.70 9.86
N ARG A 69 7.68 -8.31 10.48
CA ARG A 69 8.28 -9.06 11.59
C ARG A 69 7.30 -9.10 12.76
N GLY A 70 7.25 -10.22 13.48
CA GLY A 70 6.51 -10.31 14.73
C GLY A 70 7.03 -9.29 15.73
N ARG A 71 6.16 -8.43 16.25
CA ARG A 71 6.51 -7.51 17.33
C ARG A 71 5.97 -8.09 18.64
N ALA A 72 6.87 -8.41 19.56
CA ALA A 72 6.52 -8.70 20.94
C ALA A 72 6.79 -7.45 21.78
N PHE A 73 5.73 -6.91 22.40
CA PHE A 73 5.84 -5.85 23.39
C PHE A 73 5.45 -6.44 24.74
N PRO A 74 6.39 -7.10 25.45
CA PRO A 74 6.11 -7.61 26.77
C PRO A 74 5.68 -6.44 27.65
N ARG A 75 4.57 -6.61 28.37
CA ARG A 75 4.14 -5.63 29.37
C ARG A 75 5.10 -5.72 30.54
N VAL A 76 6.06 -4.81 30.60
CA VAL A 76 7.01 -4.69 31.71
C VAL A 76 6.64 -3.44 32.50
N VAL A 77 6.43 -3.61 33.81
CA VAL A 77 6.30 -2.49 34.74
C VAL A 77 7.70 -1.93 34.94
N LYS A 78 7.93 -0.67 34.56
CA LYS A 78 9.17 0.02 34.90
C LYS A 78 9.28 0.11 36.42
N GLU A 79 10.47 -0.11 36.97
CA GLU A 79 10.72 0.09 38.39
C GLU A 79 10.32 1.50 38.80
N ARG A 80 9.84 1.64 40.05
CA ARG A 80 9.52 2.96 40.58
C ARG A 80 10.79 3.82 40.54
N PRO A 81 10.74 5.03 39.98
CA PRO A 81 11.88 5.93 40.04
C PRO A 81 12.31 6.12 41.50
N TRP A 82 13.61 6.13 41.75
CA TRP A 82 14.14 6.36 43.10
C TRP A 82 13.74 7.79 43.53
N ASN A 83 13.13 7.92 44.70
CA ASN A 83 13.02 9.23 45.34
C ASN A 83 14.42 9.61 45.82
N ARG A 84 15.08 10.58 45.18
CA ARG A 84 16.11 11.35 45.88
C ARG A 84 15.38 12.23 46.88
N GLU A 85 15.34 11.79 48.13
CA GLU A 85 15.10 12.71 49.23
C GLU A 85 16.36 13.56 49.37
N TRP A 86 16.21 14.84 48.98
CA TRP A 86 17.13 15.99 49.11
C TRP A 86 18.63 15.73 48.96
#